data_AF-A0A9R0D887-F1
#
_entry.id   AF-A0A9R0D887-F1
#
_cell.length_a   1.000
_cell.length_b   1.000
_cell.length_c   1.000
_cell.angle_alpha   90.00
_cell.angle_beta   90.00
_cell.angle_gamma   90.00
#
_symmetry.space_group_name_H-M   'P 1'
#
loop_
_entity.id
_entity.type
_entity.pdbx_description
1 polymer ?
#
loop_
_entity_poly.entity_id
_entity_poly.type
_entity_poly.pdbx_seq_one_letter_code
_entity_poly.pdbx_strand_id
1 'polypeptide(L)'
;MPMDLTNPAIIRVLKEAYEKEKHIRVHWISKNTDKLKKAITLDREPKNHYVEDVYKHTMLGVMPMTVRDHIDSAVNRRKVPCRDARTIPGVANMLHDHSLIKIGLGDAEEDPRLARPDNDLNPDPIMRPVDPKLKKVLLKSKVPLARERYFKERYKLLPEKRFYLPECSSWDYGWRMKDSKMVNPREYARNLMLQRTLRSRVGPQPDPAYYQKPTVPGYAKCTNI
;
A
#
# COMPACT_ATOMS: atom_id res chain seq x y z
N MET A 1 -46.13 -4.25 -8.76
CA MET A 1 -47.47 -3.71 -8.49
C MET A 1 -47.70 -3.75 -6.99
N PRO A 2 -48.28 -2.72 -6.37
CA PRO A 2 -48.64 -2.77 -4.96
C PRO A 2 -49.64 -3.92 -4.73
N MET A 3 -49.45 -4.71 -3.66
CA MET A 3 -50.39 -5.77 -3.29
C MET A 3 -51.74 -5.15 -2.95
N ASP A 4 -52.81 -5.67 -3.54
CA ASP A 4 -54.18 -5.27 -3.22
C ASP A 4 -54.60 -5.85 -1.85
N LEU A 5 -54.43 -5.03 -0.81
CA LEU A 5 -54.73 -5.39 0.58
C LEU A 5 -56.25 -5.45 0.87
N THR A 6 -57.10 -5.06 -0.09
CA THR A 6 -58.56 -5.12 0.03
C THR A 6 -59.12 -6.49 -0.34
N ASN A 7 -58.35 -7.34 -1.02
CA ASN A 7 -58.79 -8.69 -1.39
C ASN A 7 -58.81 -9.63 -0.16
N PRO A 8 -59.97 -10.22 0.20
CA PRO A 8 -60.09 -11.07 1.38
C PRO A 8 -59.21 -12.32 1.36
N ALA A 9 -58.87 -12.85 0.17
CA ALA A 9 -57.97 -14.00 0.04
C ALA A 9 -56.53 -13.65 0.46
N ILE A 10 -56.06 -12.45 0.10
CA ILE A 10 -54.72 -11.96 0.44
C ILE A 10 -54.64 -11.69 1.94
N ILE A 11 -55.66 -11.07 2.54
CA ILE A 11 -55.75 -10.83 3.99
C ILE A 11 -55.63 -12.14 4.77
N ARG A 12 -56.30 -13.21 4.31
CA ARG A 12 -56.23 -14.53 4.95
C ARG A 12 -54.81 -15.09 4.95
N VAL A 13 -54.13 -15.06 3.80
CA VAL A 13 -52.76 -15.53 3.65
C VAL A 13 -51.79 -14.75 4.56
N LEU A 14 -51.94 -13.43 4.64
CA LEU A 14 -51.11 -12.59 5.50
C LEU A 14 -51.33 -12.89 6.99
N LYS A 15 -52.58 -13.13 7.42
CA LYS A 15 -52.87 -13.56 8.80
C LYS A 15 -52.26 -14.92 9.11
N GLU A 16 -52.35 -15.88 8.20
CA GLU A 16 -51.73 -17.20 8.36
C GLU A 16 -50.20 -17.11 8.43
N ALA A 17 -49.58 -16.27 7.61
CA ALA A 17 -48.14 -16.02 7.66
C ALA A 17 -47.72 -15.39 9.00
N TYR A 18 -48.48 -14.41 9.49
CA TYR A 18 -48.24 -13.77 10.78
C TYR A 18 -48.33 -14.77 11.95
N GLU A 19 -49.36 -15.63 11.98
CA GLU A 19 -49.49 -16.65 13.02
C GLU A 19 -48.34 -17.67 12.94
N LYS A 20 -47.93 -18.10 11.74
CA LYS A 20 -46.75 -18.98 11.57
C LYS A 20 -45.48 -18.34 12.12
N GLU A 21 -45.20 -17.09 11.79
CA GLU A 21 -44.05 -16.38 12.33
C GLU A 21 -44.12 -16.20 13.85
N LYS A 22 -45.30 -15.87 14.37
CA LYS A 22 -45.54 -15.75 15.81
C LYS A 22 -45.23 -17.06 16.52
N HIS A 23 -45.69 -18.19 16.01
CA HIS A 23 -45.37 -19.51 16.55
C HIS A 23 -43.86 -19.81 16.50
N ILE A 24 -43.18 -19.48 15.40
CA ILE A 24 -41.72 -19.65 15.29
C ILE A 24 -40.98 -18.80 16.32
N ARG A 25 -41.40 -17.53 16.52
CA ARG A 25 -40.79 -16.64 17.52
C ARG A 25 -41.03 -17.15 18.93
N VAL A 26 -42.26 -17.55 19.26
CA VAL A 26 -42.59 -18.12 20.58
C VAL A 26 -41.78 -19.39 20.82
N HIS A 27 -41.65 -20.27 19.82
CA HIS A 27 -40.85 -21.48 19.92
C HIS A 27 -39.36 -21.16 20.14
N TRP A 28 -38.80 -20.21 19.39
CA TRP A 28 -37.41 -19.78 19.54
C TRP A 28 -37.14 -19.16 20.91
N ILE A 29 -38.05 -18.29 21.39
CA ILE A 29 -37.95 -17.68 22.72
C ILE A 29 -38.01 -18.76 23.78
N SER A 30 -39.03 -19.65 23.72
CA SER A 30 -39.19 -20.79 24.64
C SER A 30 -37.90 -21.62 24.74
N LYS A 31 -37.32 -21.99 23.58
CA LYS A 31 -36.09 -22.79 23.49
C LYS A 31 -34.84 -22.09 24.02
N ASN A 32 -34.79 -20.75 23.97
CA ASN A 32 -33.61 -19.98 24.41
C ASN A 32 -33.85 -19.20 25.71
N THR A 33 -34.96 -19.43 26.40
CA THR A 33 -35.30 -18.72 27.65
C THR A 33 -34.19 -18.81 28.69
N ASP A 34 -33.60 -19.98 28.90
CA ASP A 34 -32.56 -20.17 29.90
C ASP A 34 -31.25 -19.47 29.53
N LYS A 35 -30.88 -19.47 28.25
CA LYS A 35 -29.72 -18.71 27.74
C LYS A 35 -29.93 -17.21 27.90
N LEU A 36 -31.13 -16.73 27.62
CA LEU A 36 -31.50 -15.33 27.81
C LEU A 36 -31.46 -14.96 29.29
N LYS A 37 -32.04 -15.78 30.18
CA LYS A 37 -31.95 -15.57 31.64
C LYS A 37 -30.50 -15.50 32.11
N LYS A 38 -29.63 -16.40 31.63
CA LYS A 38 -28.20 -16.41 31.95
C LYS A 38 -27.44 -15.19 31.39
N ALA A 39 -27.84 -14.65 30.24
CA ALA A 39 -27.22 -13.47 29.67
C ALA A 39 -27.70 -12.16 30.33
N ILE A 40 -28.95 -12.15 30.81
CA ILE A 40 -29.56 -11.02 31.51
C ILE A 40 -29.07 -10.96 32.96
N THR A 41 -28.92 -12.11 33.61
CA THR A 41 -28.36 -12.20 34.95
C THR A 41 -26.88 -11.89 34.90
N LEU A 42 -26.51 -10.83 35.60
CA LEU A 42 -25.14 -10.36 35.71
C LEU A 42 -24.64 -10.82 37.09
N ASP A 43 -24.22 -12.07 37.20
CA ASP A 43 -23.83 -12.72 38.47
C ASP A 43 -22.48 -12.22 39.05
N ARG A 44 -22.02 -11.04 38.65
CA ARG A 44 -20.82 -10.42 39.24
C ARG A 44 -21.22 -9.55 40.42
N GLU A 45 -20.42 -9.61 41.48
CA GLU A 45 -20.54 -8.64 42.57
C GLU A 45 -20.44 -7.22 41.98
N PRO A 46 -21.32 -6.30 42.39
CA PRO A 46 -21.29 -4.92 41.89
C PRO A 46 -19.97 -4.28 42.32
N LYS A 47 -19.02 -4.22 41.37
CA LYS A 47 -17.75 -3.54 41.60
C LYS A 47 -17.98 -2.05 41.39
N ASN A 48 -18.12 -1.32 42.48
CA ASN A 48 -18.15 0.14 42.45
C ASN A 48 -16.77 0.63 41.99
N HIS A 49 -16.67 1.01 40.72
CA HIS A 49 -15.44 1.60 40.19
C HIS A 49 -15.33 3.03 40.67
N TYR A 50 -14.34 3.31 41.52
CA TYR A 50 -14.00 4.67 41.87
C TYR A 50 -13.10 5.26 40.80
N VAL A 51 -13.03 6.59 40.73
CA VAL A 51 -12.18 7.28 39.73
C VAL A 51 -10.72 6.85 39.88
N GLU A 52 -10.28 6.58 41.11
CA GLU A 52 -8.95 6.06 41.44
C GLU A 52 -8.66 4.69 40.81
N ASP A 53 -9.64 3.80 40.73
CA ASP A 53 -9.47 2.48 40.10
C ASP A 53 -9.23 2.61 38.60
N VAL A 54 -9.90 3.56 37.96
CA VAL A 54 -9.72 3.86 36.53
C VAL A 54 -8.31 4.39 36.31
N TYR A 55 -7.86 5.36 37.12
CA TYR A 55 -6.49 5.88 37.04
C TYR A 55 -5.44 4.80 37.28
N LYS A 56 -5.64 3.94 38.28
CA LYS A 56 -4.74 2.82 38.58
C LYS A 56 -4.64 1.86 37.40
N HIS A 57 -5.77 1.50 36.78
CA HIS A 57 -5.76 0.62 35.62
C HIS A 57 -5.07 1.26 34.40
N THR A 58 -5.31 2.55 34.16
CA THR A 58 -4.64 3.28 33.08
C THR A 58 -3.13 3.34 33.32
N MET A 59 -2.70 3.65 34.55
CA MET A 59 -1.28 3.65 34.91
C MET A 59 -0.67 2.27 34.69
N LEU A 60 -1.27 1.21 35.23
CA LEU A 60 -0.80 -0.17 35.06
C LEU A 60 -0.69 -0.59 33.58
N GLY A 61 -1.62 -0.13 32.73
CA GLY A 61 -1.56 -0.40 31.28
C GLY A 61 -0.44 0.33 30.55
N VAL A 62 -0.03 1.50 31.03
CA VAL A 62 1.02 2.34 30.41
C VAL A 62 2.42 1.96 30.90
N MET A 63 2.56 1.48 32.13
CA MET A 63 3.86 1.12 32.73
C MET A 63 4.76 0.22 31.84
N PRO A 64 4.26 -0.83 31.17
CA PRO A 64 5.08 -1.67 30.29
C PRO A 64 5.68 -0.92 29.10
N MET A 65 4.96 0.07 28.56
CA MET A 65 5.47 0.92 27.49
C MET A 65 6.54 1.87 28.00
N THR A 66 6.30 2.54 29.11
CA THR A 66 7.28 3.46 29.70
C THR A 66 8.58 2.76 30.07
N VAL A 67 8.51 1.51 30.55
CA VAL A 67 9.70 0.68 30.84
C VAL A 67 10.45 0.32 29.56
N ARG A 68 9.76 -0.08 28.49
CA ARG A 68 10.40 -0.32 27.18
C ARG A 68 11.10 0.93 26.67
N ASP A 69 10.40 2.06 26.64
CA ASP A 69 10.94 3.33 26.16
C ASP A 69 12.17 3.77 26.98
N HIS A 70 12.15 3.49 28.29
CA HIS A 70 13.30 3.78 29.16
C HIS A 70 14.52 2.91 28.85
N ILE A 71 14.32 1.60 28.63
CA ILE A 71 15.39 0.67 28.23
C ILE A 71 15.97 1.09 26.87
N ASP A 72 15.11 1.35 25.89
CA ASP A 72 15.53 1.79 24.55
C ASP A 72 16.25 3.14 24.60
N SER A 73 15.76 4.08 25.41
CA SER A 73 16.41 5.36 25.65
C SER A 73 17.78 5.19 26.31
N ALA A 74 17.93 4.26 27.28
CA ALA A 74 19.21 3.99 27.91
C ALA A 74 20.25 3.42 26.92
N VAL A 75 19.81 2.55 26.00
CA VAL A 75 20.65 2.04 24.89
C VAL A 75 21.05 3.16 23.93
N ASN A 76 20.11 4.05 23.60
CA ASN A 76 20.35 5.11 22.62
C ASN A 76 21.13 6.32 23.19
N ARG A 77 20.96 6.66 24.48
CA ARG A 77 21.70 7.73 25.17
C ARG A 77 23.20 7.45 25.25
N ARG A 78 23.62 6.18 25.26
CA ARG A 78 25.03 5.76 25.29
C ARG A 78 25.67 5.65 23.89
N LYS A 79 24.88 5.73 22.82
CA LYS A 79 25.43 5.74 21.46
C LYS A 79 25.86 7.16 21.14
N VAL A 80 27.17 7.42 21.17
CA VAL A 80 27.73 8.64 20.59
C VAL A 80 27.33 8.66 19.10
N PRO A 81 26.69 9.73 18.58
CA PRO A 81 26.42 9.83 17.16
C PRO A 81 27.76 9.70 16.44
N CYS A 82 27.88 8.72 15.54
CA CYS A 82 29.08 8.49 14.77
C CYS A 82 29.28 9.71 13.86
N ARG A 83 30.10 10.68 14.32
CA ARG A 83 30.26 11.96 13.63
C ARG A 83 31.03 11.85 12.33
N ASP A 84 31.77 10.76 12.13
CA ASP A 84 32.37 10.34 10.88
C ASP A 84 32.43 8.81 10.90
N ALA A 85 31.77 8.15 9.94
CA ALA A 85 31.93 6.72 9.77
C ALA A 85 33.42 6.44 9.51
N ARG A 86 34.03 5.48 10.23
CA ARG A 86 35.44 5.07 10.02
C ARG A 86 35.76 4.76 8.55
N THR A 87 34.72 4.38 7.80
CA THR A 87 34.72 4.34 6.35
C THR A 87 33.47 5.08 5.87
N ILE A 88 33.62 6.34 5.47
CA ILE A 88 32.58 7.01 4.68
C ILE A 88 32.61 6.31 3.32
N PRO A 89 31.52 5.67 2.87
CA PRO A 89 31.50 5.08 1.54
C PRO A 89 31.67 6.21 0.52
N GLY A 90 32.88 6.32 -0.03
CA GLY A 90 33.15 7.19 -1.17
C GLY A 90 32.52 6.61 -2.43
N VAL A 91 32.59 7.34 -3.55
CA VAL A 91 32.07 6.89 -4.85
C VAL A 91 32.59 5.49 -5.23
N ALA A 92 33.86 5.19 -4.89
CA ALA A 92 34.48 3.88 -5.10
C ALA A 92 33.80 2.72 -4.34
N ASN A 93 33.11 2.99 -3.23
CA ASN A 93 32.48 1.97 -2.38
C ASN A 93 30.97 1.82 -2.64
N MET A 94 30.37 2.63 -3.52
CA MET A 94 28.92 2.60 -3.81
C MET A 94 28.53 1.73 -5.01
N LEU A 95 29.49 1.21 -5.77
CA LEU A 95 29.22 0.74 -7.15
C LEU A 95 29.01 -0.77 -7.29
N HIS A 96 29.53 -1.61 -6.39
CA HIS A 96 29.48 -3.07 -6.60
C HIS A 96 28.16 -3.72 -6.16
N ASP A 97 27.41 -3.09 -5.24
CA ASP A 97 26.14 -3.63 -4.75
C ASP A 97 24.94 -3.34 -5.66
N HIS A 98 25.03 -2.33 -6.51
CA HIS A 98 23.93 -1.85 -7.36
C HIS A 98 24.21 -1.96 -8.86
N SER A 99 25.19 -2.79 -9.26
CA SER A 99 25.46 -3.03 -10.68
C SER A 99 24.30 -3.78 -11.36
N LEU A 100 24.07 -3.51 -12.65
CA LEU A 100 22.98 -4.13 -13.41
C LEU A 100 23.02 -5.68 -13.41
N ILE A 101 24.22 -6.27 -13.35
CA ILE A 101 24.42 -7.72 -13.27
C ILE A 101 23.91 -8.24 -11.92
N LYS A 102 24.30 -7.59 -10.81
CA LYS A 102 23.94 -8.03 -9.47
C LYS A 102 22.45 -7.87 -9.17
N ILE A 103 21.80 -6.87 -9.78
CA ILE A 103 20.33 -6.69 -9.71
C ILE A 103 19.59 -7.74 -10.58
N GLY A 104 20.29 -8.41 -11.50
CA GLY A 104 19.70 -9.38 -12.43
C GLY A 104 18.94 -8.71 -13.59
N LEU A 105 19.31 -7.47 -13.95
CA LEU A 105 18.73 -6.75 -15.09
C LEU A 105 19.44 -7.04 -16.40
N GLY A 106 20.71 -7.44 -16.37
CA GLY A 106 21.52 -7.67 -17.55
C GLY A 106 22.54 -8.78 -17.35
N ASP A 107 22.84 -9.47 -18.44
CA ASP A 107 23.81 -10.55 -18.48
C ASP A 107 25.08 -10.08 -19.17
N ALA A 108 26.23 -10.45 -18.60
CA ALA A 108 27.54 -10.15 -19.17
C ALA A 108 27.76 -10.81 -20.54
N GLU A 109 27.08 -11.93 -20.81
CA GLU A 109 27.14 -12.63 -22.09
C GLU A 109 26.43 -11.85 -23.21
N GLU A 110 25.31 -11.20 -22.90
CA GLU A 110 24.54 -10.42 -23.88
C GLU A 110 25.18 -9.04 -24.14
N ASP A 111 25.71 -8.40 -23.09
CA ASP A 111 26.37 -7.11 -23.20
C ASP A 111 27.75 -7.12 -22.52
N PRO A 112 28.84 -7.19 -23.30
CA PRO A 112 30.19 -7.22 -22.74
C PRO A 112 30.56 -5.91 -22.02
N ARG A 113 29.77 -4.83 -22.18
CA ARG A 113 29.97 -3.57 -21.45
C ARG A 113 29.61 -3.67 -19.97
N LEU A 114 28.85 -4.69 -19.58
CA LEU A 114 28.49 -4.91 -18.18
C LEU A 114 29.61 -5.64 -17.42
N ALA A 115 30.47 -6.40 -18.11
CA ALA A 115 31.61 -7.12 -17.55
C ALA A 115 32.79 -6.18 -17.25
N ARG A 116 32.60 -5.23 -16.33
CA ARG A 116 33.61 -4.23 -15.97
C ARG A 116 34.45 -4.66 -14.76
N PRO A 117 35.72 -4.24 -14.71
CA PRO A 117 36.52 -4.40 -13.51
C PRO A 117 36.02 -3.47 -12.40
N ASP A 118 36.17 -3.90 -11.14
CA ASP A 118 35.67 -3.19 -9.96
C ASP A 118 36.23 -1.77 -9.77
N ASN A 119 37.34 -1.45 -10.44
CA ASN A 119 37.98 -0.15 -10.38
C ASN A 119 37.39 0.88 -11.38
N ASP A 120 36.46 0.49 -12.25
CA ASP A 120 35.84 1.42 -13.22
C ASP A 120 34.75 2.27 -12.54
N LEU A 121 34.93 3.59 -12.55
CA LEU A 121 33.98 4.55 -11.97
C LEU A 121 32.91 5.03 -12.96
N ASN A 122 32.92 4.54 -14.20
CA ASN A 122 31.93 4.95 -15.19
C ASN A 122 30.53 4.39 -14.85
N PRO A 123 29.47 5.19 -15.02
CA PRO A 123 28.11 4.75 -14.71
C PRO A 123 27.65 3.58 -15.59
N ASP A 124 26.61 2.89 -15.13
CA ASP A 124 26.00 1.81 -15.89
C ASP A 124 25.32 2.29 -17.19
N PRO A 125 25.34 1.48 -18.26
CA PRO A 125 24.78 1.91 -19.53
C PRO A 125 23.26 1.95 -19.40
N ILE A 126 22.63 3.03 -19.84
CA ILE A 126 21.17 3.17 -19.76
C ILE A 126 20.45 2.25 -20.76
N MET A 127 21.05 2.04 -21.93
CA MET A 127 20.47 1.30 -23.07
C MET A 127 21.13 -0.07 -23.23
N ARG A 128 20.33 -1.06 -23.63
CA ARG A 128 20.82 -2.34 -24.16
C ARG A 128 21.53 -2.15 -25.51
N PRO A 129 22.47 -3.05 -25.87
CA PRO A 129 23.16 -3.00 -27.14
C PRO A 129 22.17 -3.14 -28.31
N VAL A 130 22.51 -2.48 -29.41
CA VAL A 130 21.66 -2.45 -30.61
C VAL A 130 22.06 -3.61 -31.51
N ASP A 131 21.06 -4.32 -32.05
CA ASP A 131 21.27 -5.36 -33.06
C ASP A 131 22.18 -4.83 -34.20
N PRO A 132 23.27 -5.55 -34.56
CA PRO A 132 24.15 -5.14 -35.66
C PRO A 132 23.41 -4.87 -36.97
N LYS A 133 22.27 -5.53 -37.25
CA LYS A 133 21.45 -5.26 -38.44
C LYS A 133 20.86 -3.85 -38.42
N LEU A 134 20.27 -3.43 -37.29
CA LEU A 134 19.74 -2.08 -37.09
C LEU A 134 20.85 -1.04 -37.08
N LYS A 135 22.01 -1.38 -36.49
CA LYS A 135 23.20 -0.51 -36.52
C LYS A 135 23.67 -0.25 -37.95
N LYS A 136 23.62 -1.26 -38.84
CA LYS A 136 23.91 -1.08 -40.27
C LYS A 136 22.91 -0.13 -40.95
N VAL A 137 21.61 -0.20 -40.61
CA VAL A 137 20.61 0.76 -41.14
C VAL A 137 20.96 2.19 -40.77
N LEU A 138 21.38 2.41 -39.52
CA LEU A 138 21.83 3.73 -39.05
C LEU A 138 23.08 4.23 -39.79
N LEU A 139 24.02 3.32 -40.10
CA LEU A 139 25.30 3.66 -40.75
C LEU A 139 25.20 3.77 -42.30
N LYS A 140 24.16 3.21 -42.92
CA LYS A 140 24.04 3.07 -44.38
C LYS A 140 23.86 4.38 -45.15
N SER A 141 23.31 5.43 -44.54
CA SER A 141 23.04 6.68 -45.27
C SER A 141 23.48 7.90 -44.47
N LYS A 142 24.17 8.83 -45.14
CA LYS A 142 24.50 10.16 -44.58
C LYS A 142 23.28 11.09 -44.46
N VAL A 143 22.10 10.61 -44.83
CA VAL A 143 20.85 11.39 -44.94
C VAL A 143 20.05 11.26 -43.63
N PRO A 144 19.35 12.32 -43.17
CA PRO A 144 18.49 12.27 -41.97
C PRO A 144 17.48 11.11 -41.96
N LEU A 145 17.08 10.63 -43.15
CA LEU A 145 16.11 9.55 -43.31
C LEU A 145 16.56 8.20 -42.70
N ALA A 146 17.86 7.88 -42.68
CA ALA A 146 18.32 6.63 -42.03
C ALA A 146 18.12 6.68 -40.51
N ARG A 147 18.29 7.86 -39.91
CA ARG A 147 18.08 8.04 -38.47
C ARG A 147 16.61 7.89 -38.11
N GLU A 148 15.71 8.46 -38.92
CA GLU A 148 14.28 8.27 -38.75
C GLU A 148 13.85 6.81 -38.93
N ARG A 149 14.35 6.13 -39.97
CA ARG A 149 14.07 4.71 -40.19
C ARG A 149 14.59 3.86 -39.04
N TYR A 150 15.81 4.13 -38.58
CA TYR A 150 16.38 3.46 -37.41
C TYR A 150 15.50 3.65 -36.17
N PHE A 151 15.03 4.87 -35.89
CA PHE A 151 14.14 5.09 -34.76
C PHE A 151 12.81 4.36 -34.94
N LYS A 152 12.18 4.46 -36.12
CA LYS A 152 10.92 3.73 -36.41
C LYS A 152 11.07 2.22 -36.22
N GLU A 153 12.19 1.63 -36.64
CA GLU A 153 12.44 0.20 -36.46
C GLU A 153 12.76 -0.15 -35.01
N ARG A 154 13.59 0.65 -34.32
CA ARG A 154 13.95 0.40 -32.92
C ARG A 154 12.76 0.59 -31.96
N TYR A 155 11.82 1.49 -32.26
CA TYR A 155 10.61 1.70 -31.46
C TYR A 155 9.60 0.54 -31.57
N LYS A 156 9.71 -0.33 -32.58
CA LYS A 156 8.89 -1.55 -32.67
C LYS A 156 9.28 -2.59 -31.61
N LEU A 157 10.50 -2.50 -31.07
CA LEU A 157 10.96 -3.38 -30.00
C LEU A 157 10.33 -2.97 -28.67
N LEU A 158 10.02 -3.96 -27.85
CA LEU A 158 9.57 -3.75 -26.48
C LEU A 158 10.62 -2.94 -25.69
N PRO A 159 10.20 -2.03 -24.80
CA PRO A 159 11.12 -1.28 -23.93
C PRO A 159 12.09 -2.18 -23.16
N GLU A 160 11.65 -3.39 -22.77
CA GLU A 160 12.47 -4.41 -22.09
C GLU A 160 13.73 -4.80 -22.85
N LYS A 161 13.66 -4.81 -24.19
CA LYS A 161 14.79 -5.14 -25.07
C LYS A 161 15.65 -3.93 -25.42
N ARG A 162 15.25 -2.74 -24.97
CA ARG A 162 15.91 -1.47 -25.33
C ARG A 162 16.61 -0.82 -24.14
N PHE A 163 16.05 -0.95 -22.95
CA PHE A 163 16.54 -0.33 -21.72
C PHE A 163 16.79 -1.41 -20.66
N TYR A 164 17.74 -1.15 -19.76
CA TYR A 164 17.92 -1.98 -18.57
C TYR A 164 16.93 -1.58 -17.48
N LEU A 165 16.90 -0.28 -17.16
CA LEU A 165 16.10 0.26 -16.06
C LEU A 165 14.68 0.64 -16.51
N PRO A 166 13.66 0.39 -15.66
CA PRO A 166 12.28 0.76 -15.94
C PRO A 166 12.05 2.27 -15.90
N GLU A 167 12.87 3.00 -15.14
CA GLU A 167 12.82 4.45 -14.97
C GLU A 167 13.53 5.13 -16.14
N CYS A 168 12.78 5.41 -17.21
CA CYS A 168 13.21 6.35 -18.23
C CYS A 168 12.64 7.73 -17.90
N SER A 169 13.38 8.80 -18.21
CA SER A 169 12.96 10.20 -17.94
C SER A 169 11.61 10.61 -18.55
N SER A 170 11.04 9.81 -19.44
CA SER A 170 9.76 10.03 -20.09
C SER A 170 8.65 9.06 -19.63
N TRP A 171 8.91 8.19 -18.65
CA TRP A 171 8.00 7.11 -18.23
C TRP A 171 7.82 7.10 -16.71
N ASP A 172 6.89 7.92 -16.21
CA ASP A 172 6.63 8.07 -14.76
C ASP A 172 6.19 6.77 -14.07
N TYR A 173 5.54 5.88 -14.81
CA TYR A 173 5.00 4.62 -14.29
C TYR A 173 5.86 3.38 -14.65
N GLY A 174 7.00 3.59 -15.32
CA GLY A 174 7.85 2.52 -15.84
C GLY A 174 7.19 1.67 -16.95
N TRP A 175 7.95 0.71 -17.50
CA TRP A 175 7.48 -0.15 -18.61
C TRP A 175 7.37 -1.64 -18.29
N ARG A 176 7.87 -2.07 -17.13
CA ARG A 176 8.08 -3.48 -16.80
C ARG A 176 6.91 -4.10 -16.03
N MET A 177 5.73 -4.04 -16.66
CA MET A 177 4.45 -4.45 -16.04
C MET A 177 4.29 -5.97 -15.84
N LYS A 178 5.16 -6.79 -16.43
CA LYS A 178 5.13 -8.25 -16.23
C LYS A 178 5.57 -8.68 -14.83
N ASP A 179 6.45 -7.90 -14.21
CA ASP A 179 7.00 -8.23 -12.89
C ASP A 179 6.15 -7.69 -11.75
N SER A 180 5.38 -6.64 -12.02
CA SER A 180 4.35 -6.20 -11.09
C SER A 180 3.20 -7.22 -11.16
N LYS A 181 3.17 -8.11 -10.17
CA LYS A 181 1.90 -8.75 -9.82
C LYS A 181 0.98 -7.62 -9.40
N MET A 182 0.04 -7.23 -10.26
CA MET A 182 -1.10 -6.42 -9.84
C MET A 182 -1.84 -7.24 -8.80
N VAL A 183 -1.47 -7.08 -7.52
CA VAL A 183 -2.20 -7.68 -6.42
C VAL A 183 -3.51 -6.92 -6.38
N ASN A 184 -4.52 -7.48 -7.05
CA ASN A 184 -5.86 -6.96 -6.98
C ASN A 184 -6.21 -6.84 -5.49
N PRO A 185 -6.68 -5.67 -5.04
CA PRO A 185 -7.16 -5.56 -3.67
C PRO A 185 -8.25 -6.62 -3.47
N ARG A 186 -8.31 -7.21 -2.28
CA ARG A 186 -9.37 -8.19 -1.97
C ARG A 186 -10.73 -7.53 -2.21
N GLU A 187 -11.59 -8.19 -2.99
CA GLU A 187 -12.94 -7.69 -3.33
C GLU A 187 -13.73 -7.26 -2.09
N TYR A 188 -13.52 -7.97 -0.98
CA TYR A 188 -14.17 -7.73 0.32
C TYR A 188 -13.16 -7.43 1.44
N ALA A 189 -12.27 -6.45 1.22
CA ALA A 189 -11.38 -5.96 2.27
C ALA A 189 -12.16 -5.19 3.36
N ARG A 190 -11.84 -5.43 4.65
CA ARG A 190 -12.40 -4.62 5.73
C ARG A 190 -11.80 -3.22 5.67
N ASN A 191 -12.65 -2.22 5.47
CA ASN A 191 -12.26 -0.82 5.46
C ASN A 191 -12.56 -0.15 6.80
N LEU A 192 -11.59 0.56 7.36
CA LEU A 192 -11.72 1.33 8.60
C LEU A 192 -12.44 2.66 8.35
N MET A 193 -13.70 2.58 7.92
CA MET A 193 -14.49 3.75 7.50
C MET A 193 -14.63 4.77 8.65
N LEU A 194 -15.07 4.31 9.83
CA LEU A 194 -15.28 5.16 11.01
C LEU A 194 -14.01 5.85 11.49
N GLN A 195 -12.87 5.15 11.53
CA GLN A 195 -11.60 5.78 11.91
C GLN A 195 -11.14 6.81 10.88
N ARG A 196 -11.34 6.56 9.59
CA ARG A 196 -10.96 7.52 8.54
C ARG A 196 -11.85 8.77 8.53
N THR A 197 -13.14 8.63 8.82
CA THR A 197 -14.09 9.75 8.78
C THR A 197 -14.11 10.55 10.09
N LEU A 198 -13.99 9.88 11.24
CA LEU A 198 -14.15 10.53 12.55
C LEU A 198 -12.82 11.01 13.15
N ARG A 199 -11.69 10.40 12.77
CA ARG A 199 -10.37 10.81 13.28
C ARG A 199 -9.79 11.88 12.36
N SER A 200 -10.21 13.12 12.55
CA SER A 200 -9.48 14.26 11.99
C SER A 200 -8.12 14.37 12.70
N ARG A 201 -7.04 14.62 11.96
CA ARG A 201 -5.74 15.00 12.54
C ARG A 201 -5.77 16.41 13.16
N VAL A 202 -6.83 17.14 12.84
CA VAL A 202 -7.05 18.55 13.18
C VAL A 202 -8.24 18.63 14.13
N GLY A 203 -8.28 19.61 15.02
CA GLY A 203 -9.40 19.79 15.94
C GLY A 203 -10.73 20.10 15.24
N PRO A 204 -11.85 20.18 15.99
CA PRO A 204 -13.15 20.54 15.45
C PRO A 204 -13.25 22.03 15.02
N GLN A 205 -12.27 22.84 15.39
CA GLN A 205 -12.22 24.26 15.04
C GLN A 205 -11.67 24.42 13.61
N PRO A 206 -12.27 25.30 12.78
CA PRO A 206 -11.69 25.64 11.50
C PRO A 206 -10.30 26.25 11.71
N ASP A 207 -9.32 25.83 10.91
CA ASP A 207 -7.99 26.43 10.96
C ASP A 207 -8.10 27.95 10.67
N PRO A 208 -7.41 28.80 11.45
CA PRO A 208 -7.33 30.23 11.17
C PRO A 208 -6.96 30.52 9.71
N ALA A 209 -7.48 31.63 9.17
CA ALA A 209 -7.39 31.96 7.74
C ALA A 209 -5.96 32.06 7.17
N TYR A 210 -4.95 32.24 8.05
CA TYR A 210 -3.55 32.30 7.68
C TYR A 210 -2.85 30.93 7.58
N TYR A 211 -3.49 29.85 8.02
CA TYR A 211 -2.95 28.50 7.82
C TYR A 211 -3.20 28.01 6.40
N GLN A 212 -2.18 27.38 5.82
CA GLN A 212 -2.32 26.67 4.56
C GLN A 212 -3.20 25.44 4.80
N LYS A 213 -4.30 25.33 4.04
CA LYS A 213 -5.21 24.18 4.14
C LYS A 213 -4.41 22.89 3.99
N PRO A 214 -4.61 21.89 4.87
CA PRO A 214 -3.91 20.63 4.74
C PRO A 214 -4.24 20.03 3.36
N THR A 215 -3.20 19.64 2.62
CA THR A 215 -3.35 18.83 1.42
C THR A 215 -3.91 17.49 1.84
N VAL A 216 -5.23 17.37 1.84
CA VAL A 216 -5.91 16.09 2.01
C VAL A 216 -5.37 15.18 0.90
N PRO A 217 -4.82 13.99 1.20
CA PRO A 217 -4.50 13.03 0.16
C PRO A 217 -5.83 12.55 -0.41
N GLY A 218 -6.39 13.33 -1.34
CA GLY A 218 -7.46 12.88 -2.20
C GLY A 218 -6.96 11.67 -2.99
N TYR A 219 -7.90 10.82 -3.44
CA TYR A 219 -7.62 10.02 -4.62
C TYR A 219 -7.10 10.98 -5.68
N ALA A 220 -5.82 10.89 -6.01
CA ALA A 220 -5.24 11.59 -7.14
C ALA A 220 -5.97 11.08 -8.38
N LYS A 221 -7.08 11.74 -8.74
CA LYS A 221 -7.61 11.64 -10.09
C LYS A 221 -6.57 12.34 -10.94
N CYS A 222 -5.91 11.55 -11.78
CA CYS A 222 -4.96 12.01 -12.76
C CYS A 222 -5.45 13.31 -13.39
N THR A 223 -4.70 14.38 -13.21
CA THR A 223 -4.87 15.59 -14.03
C THR A 223 -4.40 15.23 -15.42
N ASN A 224 -5.34 15.24 -16.38
CA ASN A 224 -4.98 15.16 -17.79
C ASN A 224 -4.11 16.37 -18.14
N ILE A 225 -2.83 16.14 -18.34
CA ILE A 225 -1.91 16.96 -19.12
C ILE A 225 -1.27 16.03 -20.13
#